data_AF-A0AAV4ARF9-F1
#
_entry.id   AF-A0AAV4ARF9-F1
#
_cell.length_a   1.000
_cell.length_b   1.000
_cell.length_c   1.000
_cell.angle_alpha   90.00
_cell.angle_beta   90.00
_cell.angle_gamma   90.00
#
_symmetry.space_group_name_H-M   'P 1'
#
loop_
_entity.id
_entity.type
_entity.pdbx_description
1 polymer ?
#
loop_
_entity_poly.entity_id
_entity_poly.type
_entity_poly.pdbx_seq_one_letter_code
_entity_poly.pdbx_strand_id
1 'polypeptide(L)'
;MEEEEEEEEDEETSRRRGRRRRMRGAGGGDGEEDEKEGKEEEGKEEGNQEQNEGRRRVCSSNYGSTATFKYIFSLARPACSPAEEGEQTTLSCTVNTAKTCNTDIKSEWFVDSYTSGRILGCTNAGCGSFFRDIFSSTDSGSTLTISKVSRTVPTQFSMETRWTCKYCSGPNVTACSMLEIYAKPENPSCTVRENTAVPNDIESVTVSCSTTKVYPRAKCSFERKTNGGASVTINKFPTYTHTELTGTPVYYRSECSVDIPVAELAEGTHSFRAFIYPDVTDGMDLVAATTASTTVTLTLPGASSYTCSPEMIQGYFNGKSAICICSLTSDGYPKGQVQWYRGSQFVPWVSGGVLNVTFDRDTPEQVYTCKGVSATGKGLNTTLTAKFAFFEQDIEVFSSPNNNSMFDLCDGSNQITAVCAVLKGNVYPAPTFSFSRTNMPFDNSQERQDGSYYLSQVDLRPDVGGIHQVICTVTNTIILSKMQRKEISLTFRKPPPLPPKITIRGETYQGVNALNRITLAAGYTGDMTCRVEGGYPKALTTQLTCGSMTASGGENVTTLTFQPGHLTKDIDGTECRCTSQHVTGCYNNKETNLSLDVTCK
;
A
#
# COMPACT_ATOMS: atom_id res chain seq x y z
N MET A 1 -43.46 0.19 -65.12
CA MET A 1 -42.31 -0.49 -64.50
C MET A 1 -42.46 -0.20 -63.03
N GLU A 2 -43.44 -0.85 -62.40
CA GLU A 2 -43.33 -2.22 -61.85
C GLU A 2 -42.30 -2.21 -60.71
N GLU A 3 -42.56 -2.68 -59.51
CA GLU A 3 -43.68 -3.42 -58.91
C GLU A 3 -43.42 -3.43 -57.38
N GLU A 4 -44.52 -3.48 -56.62
CA GLU A 4 -44.80 -4.29 -55.41
C GLU A 4 -43.85 -4.19 -54.17
N GLU A 5 -44.36 -3.86 -52.96
CA GLU A 5 -45.21 -4.70 -52.04
C GLU A 5 -44.45 -5.96 -51.57
N GLU A 6 -44.48 -6.49 -50.35
CA GLU A 6 -45.13 -6.37 -49.03
C GLU A 6 -44.15 -7.14 -48.06
N GLU A 7 -44.20 -7.16 -46.73
CA GLU A 7 -45.21 -7.76 -45.85
C GLU A 7 -44.93 -7.41 -44.37
N GLU A 8 -46.03 -7.22 -43.63
CA GLU A 8 -46.18 -7.29 -42.18
C GLU A 8 -46.33 -8.76 -41.71
N GLU A 9 -46.06 -9.03 -40.41
CA GLU A 9 -46.99 -9.65 -39.43
C GLU A 9 -46.25 -10.14 -38.15
N ASP A 10 -46.58 -9.55 -37.00
CA ASP A 10 -47.32 -10.13 -35.83
C ASP A 10 -47.23 -11.66 -35.57
N GLU A 11 -47.39 -12.28 -34.38
CA GLU A 11 -47.72 -11.91 -33.00
C GLU A 11 -47.43 -13.14 -32.09
N GLU A 12 -47.53 -12.92 -30.76
CA GLU A 12 -48.03 -13.85 -29.72
C GLU A 12 -47.20 -14.97 -29.01
N THR A 13 -46.85 -14.62 -27.76
CA THR A 13 -47.26 -15.20 -26.44
C THR A 13 -47.15 -16.71 -26.10
N SER A 14 -46.48 -16.99 -24.95
CA SER A 14 -46.83 -18.05 -23.97
C SER A 14 -45.92 -17.97 -22.72
N ARG A 15 -46.31 -17.33 -21.61
CA ARG A 15 -46.89 -17.90 -20.35
C ARG A 15 -46.22 -19.15 -19.74
N ARG A 16 -45.66 -18.99 -18.51
CA ARG A 16 -46.14 -19.68 -17.27
C ARG A 16 -45.43 -19.25 -15.97
N ARG A 17 -46.25 -18.73 -15.04
CA ARG A 17 -46.41 -19.03 -13.57
C ARG A 17 -45.14 -19.39 -12.78
N GLY A 18 -44.79 -18.80 -11.63
CA GLY A 18 -45.53 -18.06 -10.62
C GLY A 18 -45.34 -18.71 -9.24
N ARG A 19 -44.95 -17.95 -8.20
CA ARG A 19 -45.37 -18.23 -6.79
C ARG A 19 -45.03 -17.08 -5.85
N ARG A 20 -46.09 -16.49 -5.28
CA ARG A 20 -46.10 -15.67 -4.06
C ARG A 20 -45.94 -16.56 -2.83
N ARG A 21 -45.20 -16.10 -1.82
CA ARG A 21 -45.53 -16.31 -0.39
C ARG A 21 -45.11 -15.07 0.41
N ARG A 22 -46.10 -14.43 1.02
CA ARG A 22 -45.96 -13.49 2.16
C ARG A 22 -46.09 -14.30 3.44
N MET A 23 -45.27 -14.00 4.44
CA MET A 23 -45.59 -14.07 5.87
C MET A 23 -44.90 -12.89 6.55
N ARG A 24 -45.64 -12.22 7.44
CA ARG A 24 -45.20 -11.16 8.35
C ARG A 24 -44.46 -11.78 9.55
N GLY A 25 -43.62 -11.00 10.22
CA GLY A 25 -43.16 -11.27 11.58
C GLY A 25 -42.15 -10.22 12.04
N ALA A 26 -42.40 -9.63 13.21
CA ALA A 26 -41.81 -8.41 13.74
C ALA A 26 -40.60 -8.64 14.68
N GLY A 27 -39.98 -7.53 15.11
CA GLY A 27 -38.96 -7.42 16.18
C GLY A 27 -37.66 -6.88 15.61
N GLY A 28 -37.12 -5.71 15.97
CA GLY A 28 -37.05 -5.10 17.29
C GLY A 28 -35.70 -5.50 17.90
N GLY A 29 -34.75 -4.57 17.99
CA GLY A 29 -33.42 -4.82 18.52
C GLY A 29 -32.45 -3.69 18.21
N ASP A 30 -32.49 -2.67 19.06
CA ASP A 30 -31.43 -1.68 19.22
C ASP A 30 -30.14 -2.37 19.67
N GLY A 31 -29.01 -1.96 19.09
CA GLY A 31 -27.68 -2.40 19.46
C GLY A 31 -26.71 -1.25 19.27
N GLU A 32 -26.56 -0.44 20.32
CA GLU A 32 -25.38 0.38 20.58
C GLU A 32 -24.18 -0.55 20.76
N GLU A 33 -23.14 -0.40 19.93
CA GLU A 33 -21.82 -0.97 20.19
C GLU A 33 -20.83 0.17 20.46
N ASP A 34 -20.26 0.12 21.67
CA ASP A 34 -19.20 0.95 22.19
C ASP A 34 -17.90 0.80 21.35
N GLU A 35 -17.42 1.90 20.76
CA GLU A 35 -16.02 2.00 20.31
C GLU A 35 -15.11 2.30 21.51
N LYS A 36 -14.30 1.31 21.87
CA LYS A 36 -13.17 1.48 22.80
C LYS A 36 -11.98 2.10 22.07
N GLU A 37 -11.54 3.24 22.60
CA GLU A 37 -10.22 3.81 22.39
C GLU A 37 -9.11 2.81 22.78
N GLY A 38 -8.16 2.62 21.87
CA GLY A 38 -6.87 1.97 22.14
C GLY A 38 -5.75 2.84 21.58
N LYS A 39 -5.17 3.67 22.45
CA LYS A 39 -3.85 4.30 22.26
C LYS A 39 -2.80 3.36 22.83
N GLU A 40 -1.68 3.22 22.11
CA GLU A 40 -0.32 2.88 22.54
C GLU A 40 0.40 2.25 21.32
N GLU A 41 1.68 2.39 21.06
CA GLU A 41 2.72 3.39 21.33
C GLU A 41 3.86 2.95 20.40
N GLU A 42 4.54 3.90 19.76
CA GLU A 42 5.78 3.61 19.01
C GLU A 42 6.90 3.25 19.99
N GLY A 43 7.55 2.11 19.77
CA GLY A 43 8.72 1.66 20.54
C GLY A 43 9.79 1.08 19.61
N LYS A 44 10.88 1.83 19.50
CA LYS A 44 12.03 1.69 18.59
C LYS A 44 12.85 0.40 18.73
N GLU A 45 13.50 0.10 17.61
CA GLU A 45 14.77 -0.62 17.48
C GLU A 45 15.80 -0.27 18.57
N GLU A 46 16.54 -1.26 19.04
CA GLU A 46 18.01 -1.22 19.05
C GLU A 46 18.56 -2.64 19.23
N GLY A 47 19.51 -3.00 18.36
CA GLY A 47 20.25 -4.24 18.46
C GLY A 47 21.31 -4.19 19.55
N ASN A 48 21.74 -5.35 20.02
CA ASN A 48 23.17 -5.55 20.21
C ASN A 48 23.55 -7.02 20.20
N GLN A 49 24.67 -7.22 19.52
CA GLN A 49 25.41 -8.43 19.27
C GLN A 49 26.50 -8.50 20.35
N GLU A 50 26.60 -9.57 21.13
CA GLU A 50 27.92 -10.01 21.62
C GLU A 50 27.93 -11.45 22.12
N GLN A 51 29.00 -12.11 21.72
CA GLN A 51 29.48 -13.42 22.14
C GLN A 51 29.88 -13.37 23.62
N ASN A 52 29.67 -14.44 24.39
CA ASN A 52 30.78 -15.02 25.15
C ASN A 52 30.52 -16.40 25.74
N GLU A 53 31.63 -17.11 25.86
CA GLU A 53 31.83 -18.48 26.30
C GLU A 53 31.58 -18.70 27.81
N GLY A 54 31.06 -19.90 28.10
CA GLY A 54 31.38 -20.79 29.22
C GLY A 54 31.81 -20.27 30.60
N ARG A 55 31.04 -20.65 31.64
CA ARG A 55 31.52 -21.58 32.69
C ARG A 55 30.42 -22.03 33.66
N ARG A 56 30.51 -23.32 34.00
CA ARG A 56 29.81 -24.05 35.07
C ARG A 56 29.74 -23.28 36.41
N ARG A 57 28.58 -23.35 37.08
CA ARG A 57 28.49 -23.80 38.48
C ARG A 57 27.10 -24.38 38.77
N VAL A 58 27.13 -25.48 39.51
CA VAL A 58 26.04 -26.28 40.04
C VAL A 58 25.38 -25.54 41.20
N CYS A 59 24.04 -25.55 41.27
CA CYS A 59 23.28 -25.68 42.51
C CYS A 59 21.88 -26.25 42.20
N SER A 60 21.50 -27.20 43.05
CA SER A 60 20.34 -28.08 42.97
C SER A 60 19.02 -27.40 43.33
N SER A 61 17.93 -27.78 42.68
CA SER A 61 16.63 -27.93 43.37
C SER A 61 15.72 -28.91 42.62
N ASN A 62 15.34 -29.96 43.35
CA ASN A 62 14.32 -30.94 42.99
C ASN A 62 12.96 -30.27 42.78
N TYR A 63 12.26 -30.57 41.68
CA TYR A 63 10.83 -30.86 41.69
C TYR A 63 10.51 -31.76 40.50
N GLY A 64 9.90 -32.91 40.80
CA GLY A 64 9.68 -34.00 39.86
C GLY A 64 8.60 -33.71 38.82
N SER A 65 8.93 -34.02 37.56
CA SER A 65 7.95 -34.44 36.58
C SER A 65 8.44 -35.74 35.95
N THR A 66 7.65 -36.80 36.11
CA THR A 66 7.83 -38.08 35.44
C THR A 66 7.54 -37.90 33.95
N ALA A 67 8.57 -37.52 33.19
CA ALA A 67 8.58 -37.64 31.74
C ALA A 67 9.11 -39.03 31.38
N THR A 68 8.22 -39.90 30.92
CA THR A 68 8.54 -41.22 30.38
C THR A 68 9.31 -41.05 29.07
N PHE A 69 10.64 -40.90 29.16
CA PHE A 69 11.52 -41.00 28.00
C PHE A 69 11.54 -42.46 27.53
N LYS A 70 10.73 -42.77 26.52
CA LYS A 70 10.95 -43.94 25.65
C LYS A 70 12.24 -43.69 24.88
N TYR A 71 13.38 -44.13 25.43
CA TYR A 71 14.53 -44.47 24.62
C TYR A 71 14.12 -45.64 23.72
N ILE A 72 13.62 -45.33 22.53
CA ILE A 72 13.66 -46.28 21.43
C ILE A 72 15.13 -46.32 21.02
N PHE A 73 15.90 -47.19 21.66
CA PHE A 73 17.08 -47.74 20.99
C PHE A 73 16.53 -48.47 19.77
N SER A 74 16.48 -47.80 18.61
CA SER A 74 16.52 -48.53 17.37
C SER A 74 17.89 -49.21 17.38
N LEU A 75 17.92 -50.47 17.77
CA LEU A 75 19.07 -51.32 17.53
C LEU A 75 19.25 -51.27 16.01
N ALA A 76 20.20 -50.46 15.54
CA ALA A 76 20.59 -50.40 14.15
C ALA A 76 20.88 -51.84 13.75
N ARG A 77 19.99 -52.41 12.93
CA ARG A 77 20.22 -53.75 12.40
C ARG A 77 21.56 -53.69 11.68
N PRO A 78 22.43 -54.70 11.84
CA PRO A 78 23.65 -54.77 11.05
C PRO A 78 23.24 -54.84 9.56
N ALA A 79 23.31 -53.68 8.91
CA ALA A 79 23.06 -53.50 7.49
C ALA A 79 24.39 -53.70 6.77
N CYS A 80 24.41 -54.62 5.81
CA CYS A 80 25.52 -54.69 4.86
C CYS A 80 25.24 -53.79 3.68
N SER A 81 26.30 -53.31 3.02
CA SER A 81 26.16 -52.54 1.78
C SER A 81 25.55 -53.42 0.69
N PRO A 82 24.69 -52.86 -0.18
CA PRO A 82 24.18 -53.58 -1.34
C PRO A 82 25.31 -54.10 -2.23
N ALA A 83 25.06 -55.19 -2.93
CA ALA A 83 26.04 -55.80 -3.83
C ALA A 83 25.52 -55.85 -5.27
N GLU A 84 26.43 -55.54 -6.21
CA GLU A 84 26.13 -55.60 -7.64
C GLU A 84 26.06 -57.05 -8.12
N GLU A 85 25.01 -57.37 -8.87
CA GLU A 85 24.81 -58.68 -9.46
C GLU A 85 25.93 -59.00 -10.46
N GLY A 86 26.59 -60.13 -10.25
CA GLY A 86 27.75 -60.58 -11.03
C GLY A 86 29.10 -60.20 -10.45
N GLU A 87 29.15 -59.26 -9.49
CA GLU A 87 30.39 -58.79 -8.87
C GLU A 87 30.71 -59.52 -7.56
N GLN A 88 31.94 -59.32 -7.08
CA GLN A 88 32.41 -59.84 -5.80
C GLN A 88 31.96 -58.92 -4.65
N THR A 89 31.54 -59.48 -3.53
CA THR A 89 31.28 -58.73 -2.29
C THR A 89 31.86 -59.43 -1.07
N THR A 90 31.99 -58.70 0.04
CA THR A 90 32.46 -59.24 1.31
C THR A 90 31.47 -58.90 2.43
N LEU A 91 31.14 -59.90 3.24
CA LEU A 91 30.37 -59.75 4.46
C LEU A 91 31.32 -59.88 5.64
N SER A 92 31.22 -58.96 6.59
CA SER A 92 31.99 -59.01 7.83
C SER A 92 31.07 -59.38 8.98
N CYS A 93 31.57 -60.21 9.89
CA CYS A 93 30.85 -60.61 11.08
C CYS A 93 31.69 -60.29 12.32
N THR A 94 31.14 -59.42 13.17
CA THR A 94 31.82 -58.98 14.39
C THR A 94 31.65 -60.05 15.47
N VAL A 95 32.57 -61.01 15.48
CA VAL A 95 32.65 -62.04 16.52
C VAL A 95 33.87 -61.80 17.39
N ASN A 96 33.73 -62.07 18.70
CA ASN A 96 34.85 -61.96 19.63
C ASN A 96 35.84 -63.11 19.41
N THR A 97 36.90 -62.84 18.65
CA THR A 97 37.97 -63.79 18.32
C THR A 97 38.91 -64.08 19.49
N ALA A 98 38.80 -63.37 20.63
CA ALA A 98 39.64 -63.58 21.80
C ALA A 98 39.29 -64.87 22.57
N LYS A 99 38.17 -65.52 22.25
CA LYS A 99 37.77 -66.79 22.86
C LYS A 99 38.45 -67.95 22.16
N THR A 100 39.27 -68.72 22.87
CA THR A 100 39.86 -69.96 22.35
C THR A 100 38.75 -70.99 22.10
N CYS A 101 38.58 -71.42 20.86
CA CYS A 101 37.64 -72.50 20.54
C CYS A 101 38.22 -73.85 21.02
N ASN A 102 37.47 -74.58 21.86
CA ASN A 102 37.80 -75.96 22.22
C ASN A 102 37.37 -76.98 21.14
N THR A 103 36.86 -76.50 19.99
CA THR A 103 36.36 -77.28 18.87
C THR A 103 37.22 -77.04 17.63
N ASP A 104 37.33 -78.05 16.75
CA ASP A 104 38.06 -77.92 15.49
C ASP A 104 37.45 -76.89 14.53
N ILE A 105 36.14 -76.62 14.67
CA ILE A 105 35.42 -75.59 13.93
C ILE A 105 35.56 -74.25 14.65
N LYS A 106 36.20 -73.28 13.99
CA LYS A 106 36.37 -71.91 14.47
C LYS A 106 35.18 -71.03 14.12
N SER A 107 34.71 -71.11 12.88
CA SER A 107 33.59 -70.30 12.41
C SER A 107 32.73 -71.01 11.38
N GLU A 108 31.46 -70.64 11.35
CA GLU A 108 30.49 -71.13 10.37
C GLU A 108 29.66 -69.95 9.86
N TRP A 109 29.34 -69.98 8.57
CA TRP A 109 28.45 -69.02 7.93
C TRP A 109 27.15 -69.71 7.50
N PHE A 110 26.05 -68.99 7.72
CA PHE A 110 24.71 -69.47 7.47
C PHE A 110 23.90 -68.46 6.67
N VAL A 111 22.97 -68.99 5.88
CA VAL A 111 22.07 -68.22 5.02
C VAL A 111 20.64 -68.75 5.24
N ASP A 112 19.70 -67.85 5.54
CA ASP A 112 18.36 -68.25 5.98
C ASP A 112 17.53 -68.94 4.88
N SER A 113 17.78 -68.59 3.63
CA SER A 113 17.08 -69.14 2.47
C SER A 113 17.51 -70.57 2.12
N TYR A 114 18.55 -71.12 2.77
CA TYR A 114 19.05 -72.48 2.53
C TYR A 114 18.65 -73.44 3.64
N THR A 115 17.96 -74.52 3.29
CA THR A 115 17.37 -75.46 4.25
C THR A 115 18.39 -76.19 5.14
N SER A 116 19.62 -76.42 4.67
CA SER A 116 20.67 -77.01 5.52
C SER A 116 21.42 -75.98 6.38
N GLY A 117 21.12 -74.70 6.19
CA GLY A 117 21.61 -73.57 6.96
C GLY A 117 23.08 -73.21 6.71
N ARG A 118 24.00 -74.17 6.65
CA ARG A 118 25.46 -73.91 6.63
C ARG A 118 26.03 -73.89 5.21
N ILE A 119 26.72 -72.81 4.85
CA ILE A 119 27.33 -72.62 3.51
C ILE A 119 28.86 -72.73 3.52
N LEU A 120 29.51 -72.28 4.59
CA LEU A 120 30.97 -72.26 4.73
C LEU A 120 31.34 -72.52 6.19
N GLY A 121 32.37 -73.34 6.42
CA GLY A 121 32.93 -73.62 7.74
C GLY A 121 34.45 -73.53 7.73
N CYS A 122 35.04 -72.93 8.75
CA CYS A 122 36.49 -72.79 8.90
C CYS A 122 37.00 -73.57 10.11
N THR A 123 38.13 -74.24 9.93
CA THR A 123 38.87 -74.97 10.97
C THR A 123 40.28 -74.41 11.10
N ASN A 124 41.06 -74.96 12.04
CA ASN A 124 42.50 -74.65 12.13
C ASN A 124 43.28 -74.99 10.85
N ALA A 125 42.82 -75.95 10.06
CA ALA A 125 43.50 -76.39 8.84
C ALA A 125 43.09 -75.59 7.60
N GLY A 126 42.04 -74.77 7.68
CA GLY A 126 41.53 -73.98 6.56
C GLY A 126 40.00 -73.90 6.52
N CYS A 127 39.49 -73.17 5.53
CA CYS A 127 38.06 -72.99 5.28
C CYS A 127 37.57 -73.90 4.14
N GLY A 128 36.39 -74.49 4.32
CA GLY A 128 35.70 -75.31 3.32
C GLY A 128 34.28 -74.80 3.09
N SER A 129 33.88 -74.73 1.82
CA SER A 129 32.53 -74.37 1.39
C SER A 129 31.91 -75.53 0.61
N PHE A 130 30.58 -75.69 0.71
CA PHE A 130 29.82 -76.56 -0.18
C PHE A 130 29.76 -76.00 -1.61
N PHE A 131 29.93 -74.68 -1.75
CA PHE A 131 29.99 -73.95 -3.03
C PHE A 131 31.38 -73.32 -3.17
N ARG A 132 32.39 -74.14 -3.46
CA ARG A 132 33.82 -73.77 -3.43
C ARG A 132 34.18 -72.62 -4.37
N ASP A 133 33.45 -72.46 -5.47
CA ASP A 133 33.72 -71.42 -6.46
C ASP A 133 32.98 -70.10 -6.15
N ILE A 134 32.05 -70.12 -5.20
CA ILE A 134 31.17 -68.98 -4.89
C ILE A 134 31.56 -68.33 -3.56
N PHE A 135 31.92 -69.14 -2.56
CA PHE A 135 32.21 -68.65 -1.22
C PHE A 135 33.62 -69.01 -0.79
N SER A 136 34.35 -68.00 -0.33
CA SER A 136 35.68 -68.14 0.28
C SER A 136 35.77 -67.28 1.54
N SER A 137 36.74 -67.58 2.40
CA SER A 137 37.03 -66.80 3.60
C SER A 137 38.54 -66.73 3.76
N THR A 138 39.08 -65.54 3.98
CA THR A 138 40.55 -65.28 4.04
C THR A 138 41.10 -65.41 5.45
N ASP A 139 40.27 -65.14 6.45
CA ASP A 139 40.67 -65.10 7.85
C ASP A 139 39.93 -66.18 8.63
N SER A 140 40.35 -66.43 9.87
CA SER A 140 39.79 -67.46 10.76
C SER A 140 38.30 -67.36 11.13
N GLY A 141 37.50 -66.63 10.34
CA GLY A 141 36.04 -66.71 10.33
C GLY A 141 35.28 -65.39 10.27
N SER A 142 35.98 -64.26 10.35
CA SER A 142 35.35 -62.95 10.49
C SER A 142 34.82 -62.36 9.18
N THR A 143 35.31 -62.82 8.04
CA THR A 143 34.95 -62.29 6.71
C THR A 143 34.51 -63.42 5.79
N LEU A 144 33.42 -63.19 5.06
CA LEU A 144 32.93 -64.07 4.00
C LEU A 144 33.00 -63.32 2.69
N THR A 145 33.73 -63.88 1.74
CA THR A 145 33.86 -63.36 0.38
C THR A 145 32.94 -64.16 -0.54
N ILE A 146 32.02 -63.45 -1.19
CA ILE A 146 31.15 -63.99 -2.25
C ILE A 146 31.76 -63.56 -3.58
N SER A 147 32.29 -64.51 -4.35
CA SER A 147 33.04 -64.23 -5.59
C SER A 147 32.15 -63.67 -6.71
N LYS A 148 30.89 -64.10 -6.77
CA LYS A 148 29.92 -63.70 -7.78
C LYS A 148 28.52 -63.67 -7.18
N VAL A 149 28.07 -62.48 -6.82
CA VAL A 149 26.72 -62.28 -6.28
C VAL A 149 25.69 -62.57 -7.36
N SER A 150 24.67 -63.37 -7.03
CA SER A 150 23.62 -63.73 -7.98
C SER A 150 22.31 -64.06 -7.26
N ARG A 151 21.20 -63.70 -7.90
CA ARG A 151 19.85 -64.01 -7.42
C ARG A 151 19.37 -65.40 -7.85
N THR A 152 20.04 -66.01 -8.84
CA THR A 152 19.65 -67.32 -9.41
C THR A 152 20.67 -68.42 -9.21
N VAL A 153 21.89 -68.07 -8.81
CA VAL A 153 22.99 -69.02 -8.58
C VAL A 153 23.55 -68.78 -7.19
N PRO A 154 23.64 -69.80 -6.32
CA PRO A 154 23.26 -71.19 -6.53
C PRO A 154 21.73 -71.39 -6.58
N THR A 155 21.23 -72.35 -7.36
CA THR A 155 19.78 -72.57 -7.54
C THR A 155 19.07 -73.07 -6.28
N GLN A 156 19.84 -73.47 -5.27
CA GLN A 156 19.36 -74.01 -4.01
C GLN A 156 18.86 -72.94 -3.03
N PHE A 157 19.27 -71.67 -3.17
CA PHE A 157 18.85 -70.59 -2.27
C PHE A 157 19.08 -69.20 -2.88
N SER A 158 18.33 -68.18 -2.43
CA SER A 158 18.57 -66.78 -2.83
C SER A 158 19.66 -66.14 -1.97
N MET A 159 20.65 -65.50 -2.58
CA MET A 159 21.64 -64.69 -1.87
C MET A 159 21.03 -63.42 -1.24
N GLU A 160 19.89 -62.96 -1.75
CA GLU A 160 19.12 -61.84 -1.21
C GLU A 160 18.31 -62.30 0.01
N THR A 161 19.01 -62.49 1.13
CA THR A 161 18.42 -62.96 2.38
C THR A 161 19.26 -62.53 3.57
N ARG A 162 18.91 -62.99 4.77
CA ARG A 162 19.68 -62.78 5.99
C ARG A 162 20.90 -63.69 6.04
N TRP A 163 22.05 -63.09 6.38
CA TRP A 163 23.32 -63.77 6.56
C TRP A 163 23.73 -63.73 8.03
N THR A 164 24.05 -64.90 8.58
CA THR A 164 24.52 -65.02 9.96
C THR A 164 25.83 -65.77 10.01
N CYS A 165 26.65 -65.47 11.02
CA CYS A 165 27.85 -66.23 11.29
C CYS A 165 27.84 -66.73 12.74
N LYS A 166 28.67 -67.73 13.02
CA LYS A 166 28.84 -68.31 14.34
C LYS A 166 30.32 -68.52 14.60
N TYR A 167 30.78 -68.23 15.81
CA TYR A 167 32.17 -68.44 16.25
C TYR A 167 32.22 -69.34 17.48
N CYS A 168 33.14 -70.31 17.52
CA CYS A 168 33.33 -71.30 18.60
C CYS A 168 32.03 -71.86 19.24
N SER A 169 31.15 -72.49 18.45
CA SER A 169 29.87 -73.04 18.94
C SER A 169 28.91 -72.02 19.60
N GLY A 170 29.17 -70.71 19.47
CA GLY A 170 28.36 -69.64 20.05
C GLY A 170 26.98 -69.44 19.41
N PRO A 171 26.22 -68.42 19.83
CA PRO A 171 24.99 -68.04 19.14
C PRO A 171 25.28 -67.51 17.74
N ASN A 172 24.30 -67.64 16.84
CA ASN A 172 24.38 -67.00 15.52
C ASN A 172 24.33 -65.47 15.69
N VAL A 173 25.31 -64.79 15.13
CA VAL A 173 25.39 -63.33 15.03
C VAL A 173 24.95 -62.93 13.63
N THR A 174 24.03 -61.97 13.53
CA THR A 174 23.63 -61.43 12.24
C THR A 174 24.76 -60.60 11.65
N ALA A 175 25.36 -61.07 10.56
CA ALA A 175 26.36 -60.35 9.81
C ALA A 175 25.70 -59.35 8.86
N CYS A 176 24.61 -59.76 8.21
CA CYS A 176 23.77 -58.87 7.43
C CYS A 176 22.30 -59.26 7.57
N SER A 177 21.44 -58.29 7.90
CA SER A 177 20.00 -58.54 8.02
C SER A 177 19.33 -58.92 6.70
N MET A 178 19.78 -58.34 5.59
CA MET A 178 19.33 -58.63 4.25
C MET A 178 20.40 -58.13 3.27
N LEU A 179 21.01 -59.02 2.49
CA LEU A 179 21.93 -58.60 1.43
C LEU A 179 21.11 -58.11 0.23
N GLU A 180 21.00 -56.80 0.06
CA GLU A 180 20.35 -56.20 -1.10
C GLU A 180 21.21 -56.43 -2.34
N ILE A 181 20.62 -57.01 -3.39
CA ILE A 181 21.30 -57.24 -4.66
C ILE A 181 20.75 -56.26 -5.69
N TYR A 182 21.62 -55.57 -6.42
CA TYR A 182 21.21 -54.65 -7.46
C TYR A 182 21.87 -54.94 -8.81
N ALA A 183 21.21 -54.51 -9.88
CA ALA A 183 21.79 -54.41 -11.21
C ALA A 183 21.68 -52.96 -11.68
N LYS A 184 22.80 -52.44 -12.21
CA LYS A 184 22.92 -51.06 -12.70
C LYS A 184 21.86 -50.77 -13.78
N PRO A 185 21.33 -49.54 -13.85
CA PRO A 185 20.46 -49.14 -14.95
C PRO A 185 21.19 -49.26 -16.29
N GLU A 186 20.63 -50.03 -17.21
CA GLU A 186 21.13 -50.20 -18.58
C GLU A 186 20.48 -49.17 -19.52
N ASN A 187 21.29 -48.57 -20.40
CA ASN A 187 20.87 -47.53 -21.35
C ASN A 187 19.97 -46.43 -20.74
N PRO A 188 20.40 -45.78 -19.65
CA PRO A 188 19.64 -44.71 -19.02
C PRO A 188 19.53 -43.51 -19.98
N SER A 189 18.32 -43.01 -20.17
CA SER A 189 18.03 -41.84 -21.00
C SER A 189 17.05 -40.93 -20.29
N CYS A 190 17.25 -39.62 -20.37
CA CYS A 190 16.32 -38.64 -19.83
C CYS A 190 16.10 -37.53 -20.84
N THR A 191 14.88 -37.01 -20.84
CA THR A 191 14.43 -35.93 -21.69
C THR A 191 13.78 -34.84 -20.85
N VAL A 192 13.92 -33.61 -21.33
CA VAL A 192 13.20 -32.45 -20.78
C VAL A 192 12.25 -31.99 -21.86
N ARG A 193 10.98 -31.81 -21.50
CA ARG A 193 9.92 -31.37 -22.41
C ARG A 193 9.23 -30.15 -21.82
N GLU A 194 9.09 -29.12 -22.63
CA GLU A 194 8.24 -27.98 -22.34
C GLU A 194 6.79 -28.35 -22.67
N ASN A 195 5.88 -28.22 -21.71
CA ASN A 195 4.46 -28.43 -21.92
C ASN A 195 3.80 -27.08 -22.17
N THR A 196 3.23 -26.93 -23.35
CA THR A 196 2.57 -25.71 -23.80
C THR A 196 1.11 -26.01 -24.15
N ALA A 197 0.16 -25.26 -23.59
CA ALA A 197 -1.24 -25.32 -24.04
C ALA A 197 -1.46 -24.53 -25.35
N VAL A 198 -0.67 -23.46 -25.53
CA VAL A 198 -0.70 -22.59 -26.71
C VAL A 198 0.74 -22.40 -27.20
N PRO A 199 1.00 -22.29 -28.53
CA PRO A 199 2.36 -22.03 -29.02
C PRO A 199 3.00 -20.83 -28.32
N ASN A 200 4.23 -21.01 -27.84
CA ASN A 200 5.02 -20.02 -27.09
C ASN A 200 4.50 -19.66 -25.68
N ASP A 201 3.62 -20.47 -25.10
CA ASP A 201 3.15 -20.30 -23.72
C ASP A 201 3.37 -21.60 -22.93
N ILE A 202 4.45 -21.61 -22.15
CA ILE A 202 4.86 -22.77 -21.35
C ILE A 202 4.16 -22.76 -19.99
N GLU A 203 3.44 -23.83 -19.68
CA GLU A 203 2.73 -24.01 -18.40
C GLU A 203 3.59 -24.79 -17.40
N SER A 204 4.30 -25.81 -17.88
CA SER A 204 5.15 -26.66 -17.06
C SER A 204 6.33 -27.24 -17.84
N VAL A 205 7.33 -27.72 -17.12
CA VAL A 205 8.45 -28.49 -17.65
C VAL A 205 8.37 -29.91 -17.08
N THR A 206 8.32 -30.90 -17.96
CA THR A 206 8.43 -32.32 -17.57
C THR A 206 9.87 -32.78 -17.74
N VAL A 207 10.42 -33.40 -16.69
CA VAL A 207 11.69 -34.13 -16.78
C VAL A 207 11.37 -35.62 -16.66
N SER A 208 11.68 -36.39 -17.70
CA SER A 208 11.41 -37.83 -17.76
C SER A 208 12.70 -38.62 -17.92
N CYS A 209 12.83 -39.74 -17.23
CA CYS A 209 13.95 -40.67 -17.36
C CYS A 209 13.46 -42.09 -17.56
N SER A 210 14.23 -42.90 -18.29
CA SER A 210 13.95 -44.31 -18.51
C SER A 210 15.24 -45.13 -18.53
N THR A 211 15.11 -46.42 -18.20
CA THR A 211 16.16 -47.42 -18.33
C THR A 211 15.58 -48.70 -18.89
N THR A 212 16.32 -49.39 -19.75
CA THR A 212 15.86 -50.62 -20.39
C THR A 212 15.88 -51.81 -19.45
N LYS A 213 16.76 -51.80 -18.44
CA LYS A 213 16.98 -52.92 -17.51
C LYS A 213 17.59 -52.42 -16.20
N VAL A 214 16.98 -52.75 -15.07
CA VAL A 214 17.46 -52.42 -13.73
C VAL A 214 16.94 -53.45 -12.72
N TYR A 215 17.63 -53.65 -11.61
CA TYR A 215 17.09 -54.40 -10.48
C TYR A 215 17.57 -53.80 -9.14
N PRO A 216 16.72 -53.74 -8.11
CA PRO A 216 15.24 -53.84 -8.15
C PRO A 216 14.62 -52.70 -8.99
N ARG A 217 13.33 -52.42 -8.84
CA ARG A 217 12.67 -51.29 -9.52
C ARG A 217 13.49 -50.00 -9.28
N ALA A 218 13.63 -49.15 -10.30
CA ALA A 218 14.43 -47.93 -10.13
C ALA A 218 13.69 -46.85 -9.34
N LYS A 219 14.46 -46.05 -8.60
CA LYS A 219 14.07 -44.74 -8.09
C LYS A 219 14.76 -43.63 -8.89
N CYS A 220 14.22 -42.43 -8.73
CA CYS A 220 14.72 -41.26 -9.42
C CYS A 220 14.83 -40.06 -8.48
N SER A 221 15.82 -39.22 -8.75
CA SER A 221 15.96 -37.91 -8.13
C SER A 221 16.22 -36.88 -9.21
N PHE A 222 15.63 -35.71 -9.03
CA PHE A 222 15.69 -34.61 -9.98
C PHE A 222 16.30 -33.39 -9.28
N GLU A 223 17.20 -32.73 -9.97
CA GLU A 223 17.85 -31.51 -9.54
C GLU A 223 17.67 -30.42 -10.59
N ARG A 224 17.63 -29.18 -10.13
CA ARG A 224 17.59 -27.97 -10.95
C ARG A 224 18.73 -27.04 -10.57
N LYS A 225 19.35 -26.39 -11.55
CA LYS A 225 20.17 -25.20 -11.33
C LYS A 225 19.58 -24.03 -12.09
N THR A 226 19.63 -22.85 -11.49
CA THR A 226 19.16 -21.61 -12.11
C THR A 226 20.36 -20.70 -12.35
N ASN A 227 20.53 -20.21 -13.58
CA ASN A 227 21.62 -19.33 -14.01
C ASN A 227 23.03 -19.85 -13.64
N GLY A 228 23.23 -21.18 -13.71
CA GLY A 228 24.50 -21.82 -13.35
C GLY A 228 24.79 -21.88 -11.85
N GLY A 229 23.82 -21.56 -10.98
CA GLY A 229 23.96 -21.62 -9.52
C GLY A 229 24.05 -23.04 -8.94
N ALA A 230 23.86 -23.14 -7.63
CA ALA A 230 23.87 -24.42 -6.91
C ALA A 230 22.73 -25.35 -7.36
N SER A 231 22.99 -26.67 -7.32
CA SER A 231 21.95 -27.68 -7.52
C SER A 231 20.96 -27.64 -6.37
N VAL A 232 19.67 -27.63 -6.71
CA VAL A 232 18.56 -27.74 -5.77
C VAL A 232 17.75 -28.98 -6.14
N THR A 233 17.54 -29.87 -5.18
CA THR A 233 16.67 -31.05 -5.35
C THR A 233 15.22 -30.60 -5.54
N ILE A 234 14.55 -31.18 -6.53
CA ILE A 234 13.15 -30.93 -6.82
C ILE A 234 12.33 -31.82 -5.87
N ASN A 235 11.76 -31.20 -4.84
CA ASN A 235 10.96 -31.88 -3.81
C ASN A 235 9.52 -32.17 -4.28
N LYS A 236 9.37 -32.81 -5.45
CA LYS A 236 8.09 -33.30 -5.97
C LYS A 236 8.14 -34.80 -6.10
N PHE A 237 6.99 -35.45 -5.86
CA PHE A 237 6.87 -36.90 -6.03
C PHE A 237 6.95 -37.25 -7.51
N PRO A 238 7.94 -38.04 -7.95
CA PRO A 238 7.98 -38.51 -9.32
C PRO A 238 6.87 -39.53 -9.56
N THR A 239 6.32 -39.53 -10.76
CA THR A 239 5.47 -40.61 -11.25
C THR A 239 6.35 -41.73 -11.78
N TYR A 240 6.06 -42.97 -11.40
CA TYR A 240 6.85 -44.14 -11.80
C TYR A 240 6.03 -45.13 -12.62
N THR A 241 6.66 -45.72 -13.61
CA THR A 241 6.14 -46.85 -14.38
C THR A 241 7.19 -47.95 -14.40
N HIS A 242 6.83 -49.16 -13.96
CA HIS A 242 7.72 -50.33 -13.98
C HIS A 242 7.08 -51.45 -14.78
N THR A 243 7.81 -51.97 -15.75
CA THR A 243 7.42 -53.14 -16.53
C THR A 243 8.41 -54.26 -16.25
N GLU A 244 7.91 -55.37 -15.71
CA GLU A 244 8.72 -56.56 -15.48
C GLU A 244 9.14 -57.19 -16.81
N LEU A 245 10.43 -57.50 -16.93
CA LEU A 245 10.98 -58.18 -18.10
C LEU A 245 10.88 -59.70 -17.89
N THR A 246 10.53 -60.41 -18.96
CA THR A 246 10.48 -61.87 -18.93
C THR A 246 11.89 -62.47 -18.81
N GLY A 247 12.08 -63.40 -17.86
CA GLY A 247 13.35 -64.10 -17.66
C GLY A 247 13.68 -64.36 -16.19
N THR A 248 14.69 -65.18 -15.95
CA THR A 248 15.27 -65.41 -14.63
C THR A 248 16.78 -65.09 -14.67
N PRO A 249 17.29 -64.20 -13.79
CA PRO A 249 16.56 -63.44 -12.78
C PRO A 249 15.65 -62.35 -13.36
N VAL A 250 14.68 -61.90 -12.56
CA VAL A 250 13.73 -60.85 -12.95
C VAL A 250 14.43 -59.48 -13.02
N TYR A 251 14.14 -58.71 -14.05
CA TYR A 251 14.58 -57.31 -14.19
C TYR A 251 13.39 -56.42 -14.50
N TYR A 252 13.56 -55.11 -14.33
CA TYR A 252 12.54 -54.13 -14.66
C TYR A 252 13.03 -53.19 -15.76
N ARG A 253 12.13 -52.86 -16.68
CA ARG A 253 12.18 -51.58 -17.40
C ARG A 253 11.51 -50.55 -16.51
N SER A 254 12.19 -49.45 -16.21
CA SER A 254 11.66 -48.42 -15.32
C SER A 254 11.66 -47.06 -16.01
N GLU A 255 10.59 -46.32 -15.81
CA GLU A 255 10.43 -44.94 -16.26
C GLU A 255 9.97 -44.08 -15.07
N CYS A 256 10.45 -42.85 -15.00
CA CYS A 256 10.06 -41.91 -13.98
C CYS A 256 9.97 -40.50 -14.56
N SER A 257 9.04 -39.69 -14.09
CA SER A 257 8.90 -38.31 -14.54
C SER A 257 8.44 -37.37 -13.44
N VAL A 258 8.79 -36.09 -13.56
CA VAL A 258 8.34 -35.03 -12.66
C VAL A 258 7.89 -33.81 -13.48
N ASP A 259 6.72 -33.28 -13.13
CA ASP A 259 6.15 -32.08 -13.74
C ASP A 259 6.35 -30.87 -12.84
N ILE A 260 6.99 -29.83 -13.38
CA ILE A 260 7.35 -28.62 -12.65
C ILE A 260 6.60 -27.44 -13.28
N PRO A 261 5.57 -26.89 -12.61
CA PRO A 261 4.87 -25.69 -13.05
C PRO A 261 5.84 -24.52 -13.22
N VAL A 262 5.65 -23.73 -14.28
CA VAL A 262 6.49 -22.56 -14.55
C VAL A 262 6.35 -21.50 -13.46
N ALA A 263 5.23 -21.45 -12.74
CA ALA A 263 5.06 -20.59 -11.56
C ALA A 263 6.08 -20.86 -10.43
N GLU A 264 6.62 -22.09 -10.35
CA GLU A 264 7.66 -22.48 -9.38
C GLU A 264 9.09 -22.25 -9.92
N LEU A 265 9.19 -21.88 -11.21
CA LEU A 265 10.42 -21.52 -11.87
C LEU A 265 10.54 -19.99 -11.88
N ALA A 266 11.59 -19.47 -11.28
CA ALA A 266 11.89 -18.03 -11.34
C ALA A 266 12.37 -17.63 -12.75
N GLU A 267 12.55 -16.33 -12.99
CA GLU A 267 13.26 -15.85 -14.18
C GLU A 267 14.68 -16.45 -14.26
N GLY A 268 15.12 -16.76 -15.49
CA GLY A 268 16.46 -17.21 -15.78
C GLY A 268 16.52 -18.51 -16.57
N THR A 269 17.75 -18.96 -16.82
CA THR A 269 18.04 -20.22 -17.49
C THR A 269 18.12 -21.35 -16.47
N HIS A 270 17.20 -22.30 -16.56
CA HIS A 270 17.12 -23.49 -15.71
C HIS A 270 17.72 -24.69 -16.42
N SER A 271 18.72 -25.32 -15.84
CA SER A 271 19.21 -26.62 -16.27
C SER A 271 18.68 -27.72 -15.35
N PHE A 272 18.22 -28.81 -15.93
CA PHE A 272 17.73 -29.96 -15.19
C PHE A 272 18.73 -31.12 -15.25
N ARG A 273 18.94 -31.76 -14.11
CA ARG A 273 19.72 -32.98 -13.98
C ARG A 273 18.85 -34.03 -13.32
N ALA A 274 18.91 -35.25 -13.81
CA ALA A 274 18.17 -36.34 -13.23
C ALA A 274 19.10 -37.53 -13.01
N PHE A 275 18.75 -38.32 -12.00
CA PHE A 275 19.46 -39.52 -11.61
C PHE A 275 18.45 -40.65 -11.53
N ILE A 276 18.73 -41.74 -12.25
CA ILE A 276 17.98 -42.99 -12.14
C ILE A 276 18.91 -44.05 -11.52
N TYR A 277 18.43 -44.75 -10.50
CA TYR A 277 19.22 -45.67 -9.70
C TYR A 277 18.35 -46.80 -9.12
N PRO A 278 18.90 -47.97 -8.79
CA PRO A 278 18.13 -49.08 -8.21
C PRO A 278 17.59 -48.73 -6.81
N ASP A 279 16.39 -49.21 -6.47
CA ASP A 279 15.80 -49.02 -5.13
C ASP A 279 16.44 -49.93 -4.08
N VAL A 280 17.67 -49.60 -3.70
CA VAL A 280 18.43 -50.21 -2.60
C VAL A 280 18.94 -49.12 -1.66
N THR A 281 19.38 -49.52 -0.47
CA THR A 281 20.02 -48.62 0.51
C THR A 281 21.20 -47.90 -0.14
N ASP A 282 21.24 -46.57 -0.05
CA ASP A 282 22.26 -45.73 -0.69
C ASP A 282 22.38 -45.91 -2.22
N GLY A 283 21.32 -46.41 -2.90
CA GLY A 283 21.34 -46.73 -4.33
C GLY A 283 21.75 -45.56 -5.23
N MET A 284 21.44 -44.32 -4.82
CA MET A 284 21.84 -43.10 -5.51
C MET A 284 23.37 -42.96 -5.60
N ASP A 285 24.10 -43.25 -4.52
CA ASP A 285 25.56 -43.08 -4.47
C ASP A 285 26.30 -44.19 -5.21
N LEU A 286 25.64 -45.34 -5.43
CA LEU A 286 26.24 -46.51 -6.06
C LEU A 286 26.33 -46.41 -7.59
N VAL A 287 25.28 -45.88 -8.26
CA VAL A 287 25.15 -46.05 -9.72
C VAL A 287 24.32 -44.96 -10.43
N ALA A 288 24.24 -43.76 -9.88
CA ALA A 288 23.40 -42.75 -10.50
C ALA A 288 23.81 -42.45 -11.95
N ALA A 289 22.98 -42.87 -12.91
CA ALA A 289 23.15 -42.49 -14.29
C ALA A 289 22.70 -41.04 -14.46
N THR A 290 23.64 -40.19 -14.88
CA THR A 290 23.40 -38.76 -15.10
C THR A 290 23.12 -38.50 -16.57
N THR A 291 22.17 -37.62 -16.86
CA THR A 291 21.92 -37.16 -18.23
C THR A 291 22.51 -35.80 -18.54
N ALA A 292 22.64 -35.54 -19.85
CA ALA A 292 23.01 -34.23 -20.36
C ALA A 292 22.00 -33.16 -19.92
N SER A 293 22.53 -32.01 -19.53
CA SER A 293 21.75 -30.87 -19.05
C SER A 293 21.01 -30.21 -20.21
N THR A 294 19.69 -30.36 -20.27
CA THR A 294 18.84 -29.51 -21.12
C THR A 294 18.46 -28.25 -20.34
N THR A 295 18.50 -27.11 -21.02
CA THR A 295 18.20 -25.80 -20.43
C THR A 295 16.87 -25.24 -20.93
N VAL A 296 16.05 -24.72 -20.03
CA VAL A 296 14.84 -23.93 -20.32
C VAL A 296 15.09 -22.50 -19.85
N THR A 297 14.95 -21.51 -20.73
CA THR A 297 15.17 -20.09 -20.36
C THR A 297 13.84 -19.37 -20.24
N LEU A 298 13.56 -18.88 -19.03
CA LEU A 298 12.37 -18.09 -18.73
C LEU A 298 12.75 -16.62 -18.65
N THR A 299 11.97 -15.78 -19.32
CA THR A 299 12.16 -14.32 -19.34
C THR A 299 10.90 -13.64 -18.87
N LEU A 300 11.03 -12.62 -18.01
CA LEU A 300 9.86 -11.90 -17.54
C LEU A 300 9.28 -11.01 -18.64
N PRO A 301 7.94 -10.88 -18.72
CA PRO A 301 7.32 -9.87 -19.54
C PRO A 301 7.66 -8.49 -19.00
N GLY A 302 8.14 -7.62 -19.88
CA GLY A 302 8.41 -6.22 -19.57
C GLY A 302 7.21 -5.36 -19.94
N ALA A 303 6.50 -4.78 -18.97
CA ALA A 303 5.63 -3.64 -19.22
C ALA A 303 6.43 -2.37 -18.92
N SER A 304 6.75 -1.57 -19.94
CA SER A 304 7.56 -0.36 -19.73
C SER A 304 6.95 0.92 -20.29
N SER A 305 5.88 0.83 -21.08
CA SER A 305 5.23 2.02 -21.62
C SER A 305 3.72 1.96 -21.48
N TYR A 306 3.15 3.09 -21.10
CA TYR A 306 1.75 3.38 -21.30
C TYR A 306 1.63 4.62 -22.20
N THR A 307 0.56 4.67 -22.99
CA THR A 307 0.17 5.85 -23.73
C THR A 307 -1.16 6.34 -23.16
N CYS A 308 -1.20 7.59 -22.71
CA CYS A 308 -2.41 8.26 -22.27
C CYS A 308 -2.67 9.46 -23.17
N SER A 309 -3.86 10.06 -23.07
CA SER A 309 -4.11 11.38 -23.64
C SER A 309 -3.00 12.37 -23.24
N PRO A 310 -2.44 13.17 -24.17
CA PRO A 310 -1.29 14.04 -23.90
C PRO A 310 -1.48 14.98 -22.70
N GLU A 311 -2.70 15.46 -22.52
CA GLU A 311 -3.13 16.35 -21.44
C GLU A 311 -2.96 15.74 -20.05
N MET A 312 -2.93 14.41 -19.94
CA MET A 312 -2.79 13.69 -18.67
C MET A 312 -1.33 13.52 -18.25
N ILE A 313 -0.41 13.45 -19.21
CA ILE A 313 1.01 13.19 -18.96
C ILE A 313 1.75 14.49 -18.63
N GLN A 314 1.22 15.64 -19.05
CA GLN A 314 1.85 16.96 -18.88
C GLN A 314 1.59 17.64 -17.51
N GLY A 315 1.16 16.88 -16.51
CA GLY A 315 0.94 17.37 -15.15
C GLY A 315 -0.52 17.25 -14.74
N TYR A 316 -1.32 18.28 -15.03
CA TYR A 316 -2.72 18.35 -14.59
C TYR A 316 -3.71 18.25 -15.75
N PHE A 317 -4.72 17.41 -15.57
CA PHE A 317 -5.79 17.16 -16.52
C PHE A 317 -7.10 17.81 -16.06
N ASN A 318 -7.77 18.57 -16.94
CA ASN A 318 -9.03 19.27 -16.66
C ASN A 318 -10.27 18.56 -17.26
N GLY A 319 -10.16 17.27 -17.59
CA GLY A 319 -11.26 16.47 -18.11
C GLY A 319 -11.89 15.56 -17.06
N LYS A 320 -13.06 14.99 -17.39
CA LYS A 320 -13.77 14.04 -16.51
C LYS A 320 -13.20 12.62 -16.55
N SER A 321 -12.58 12.26 -17.66
CA SER A 321 -12.00 10.93 -17.85
C SER A 321 -10.93 10.94 -18.94
N ALA A 322 -9.94 10.06 -18.81
CA ALA A 322 -8.92 9.82 -19.82
C ALA A 322 -8.70 8.32 -19.99
N ILE A 323 -8.31 7.91 -21.19
CA ILE A 323 -7.99 6.52 -21.50
C ILE A 323 -6.48 6.39 -21.58
N CYS A 324 -5.95 5.38 -20.89
CA CYS A 324 -4.55 4.99 -20.91
C CYS A 324 -4.42 3.56 -21.41
N ILE A 325 -3.53 3.30 -22.33
CA ILE A 325 -3.25 1.97 -22.86
C ILE A 325 -1.87 1.56 -22.38
N CYS A 326 -1.79 0.43 -21.70
CA CYS A 326 -0.51 -0.17 -21.39
C CYS A 326 -0.15 -1.24 -22.41
N SER A 327 1.12 -1.28 -22.80
CA SER A 327 1.66 -2.29 -23.71
C SER A 327 2.86 -3.00 -23.10
N LEU A 328 3.05 -4.25 -23.51
CA LEU A 328 4.30 -4.95 -23.26
C LEU A 328 5.37 -4.42 -24.21
N THR A 329 6.57 -4.22 -23.69
CA THR A 329 7.78 -4.02 -24.50
C THR A 329 8.53 -5.32 -24.76
N SER A 330 8.27 -6.35 -23.95
CA SER A 330 8.64 -7.72 -24.24
C SER A 330 7.52 -8.65 -23.80
N ASP A 331 7.14 -9.58 -24.68
CA ASP A 331 6.13 -10.60 -24.37
C ASP A 331 6.59 -11.51 -23.22
N GLY A 332 7.90 -11.66 -23.01
CA GLY A 332 8.45 -12.65 -22.09
C GLY A 332 8.25 -14.08 -22.59
N TYR A 333 8.77 -15.04 -21.83
CA TYR A 333 8.59 -16.47 -22.09
C TYR A 333 8.47 -17.18 -20.73
N PRO A 334 7.28 -17.66 -20.33
CA PRO A 334 6.01 -17.69 -21.05
C PRO A 334 5.42 -16.32 -21.37
N LYS A 335 4.58 -16.26 -22.40
CA LYS A 335 3.96 -15.03 -22.87
C LYS A 335 3.14 -14.36 -21.76
N GLY A 336 3.48 -13.13 -21.45
CA GLY A 336 2.78 -12.31 -20.47
C GLY A 336 1.61 -11.54 -21.05
N GLN A 337 0.87 -10.91 -20.14
CA GLN A 337 -0.18 -9.95 -20.42
C GLN A 337 0.05 -8.70 -19.58
N VAL A 338 -0.53 -7.58 -19.99
CA VAL A 338 -0.52 -6.34 -19.20
C VAL A 338 -1.70 -6.31 -18.26
N GLN A 339 -1.45 -5.81 -17.04
CA GLN A 339 -2.49 -5.62 -16.05
C GLN A 339 -2.29 -4.31 -15.29
N TRP A 340 -3.40 -3.62 -15.02
CA TRP A 340 -3.40 -2.40 -14.22
C TRP A 340 -3.77 -2.67 -12.76
N TYR A 341 -3.14 -1.91 -11.87
CA TYR A 341 -3.33 -1.92 -10.43
C TYR A 341 -3.49 -0.50 -9.89
N ARG A 342 -4.31 -0.33 -8.85
CA ARG A 342 -4.42 0.90 -8.04
C ARG A 342 -3.99 0.53 -6.61
N GLY A 343 -2.79 0.99 -6.21
CA GLY A 343 -2.13 0.44 -5.03
C GLY A 343 -1.85 -1.06 -5.18
N SER A 344 -2.32 -1.88 -4.23
CA SER A 344 -2.23 -3.35 -4.29
C SER A 344 -3.43 -4.01 -4.98
N GLN A 345 -4.50 -3.25 -5.28
CA GLN A 345 -5.73 -3.80 -5.82
C GLN A 345 -5.70 -3.87 -7.34
N PHE A 346 -6.16 -5.00 -7.86
CA PHE A 346 -6.39 -5.21 -9.28
C PHE A 346 -7.53 -4.30 -9.76
N VAL A 347 -7.34 -3.65 -10.90
CA VAL A 347 -8.41 -2.90 -11.57
C VAL A 347 -9.15 -3.86 -12.51
N PRO A 348 -10.40 -4.26 -12.19
CA PRO A 348 -11.15 -5.19 -13.03
C PRO A 348 -11.64 -4.54 -14.32
N TRP A 349 -11.90 -5.36 -15.35
CA TRP A 349 -12.47 -4.97 -16.65
C TRP A 349 -11.54 -4.27 -17.65
N VAL A 350 -10.23 -4.39 -17.45
CA VAL A 350 -9.23 -3.87 -18.38
C VAL A 350 -8.91 -4.93 -19.44
N SER A 351 -9.74 -5.06 -20.48
CA SER A 351 -9.39 -5.93 -21.61
C SER A 351 -8.25 -5.30 -22.42
N GLY A 352 -7.20 -6.07 -22.68
CA GLY A 352 -6.08 -5.63 -23.54
C GLY A 352 -5.25 -4.46 -22.99
N GLY A 353 -5.21 -4.24 -21.67
CA GLY A 353 -4.37 -3.20 -21.08
C GLY A 353 -4.94 -1.78 -21.14
N VAL A 354 -6.22 -1.61 -21.48
CA VAL A 354 -6.92 -0.32 -21.51
C VAL A 354 -7.48 0.08 -20.13
N LEU A 355 -6.91 1.11 -19.52
CA LEU A 355 -7.37 1.75 -18.28
C LEU A 355 -8.21 2.98 -18.60
N ASN A 356 -9.43 3.04 -18.06
CA ASN A 356 -10.24 4.26 -18.04
C ASN A 356 -10.07 4.95 -16.69
N VAL A 357 -9.37 6.08 -16.68
CA VAL A 357 -9.16 6.88 -15.47
C VAL A 357 -10.26 7.92 -15.40
N THR A 358 -11.06 7.87 -14.34
CA THR A 358 -12.16 8.81 -14.10
C THR A 358 -11.81 9.77 -12.99
N PHE A 359 -12.24 11.02 -13.15
CA PHE A 359 -12.12 12.04 -12.12
C PHE A 359 -12.80 11.58 -10.83
N ASP A 360 -12.04 11.66 -9.74
CA ASP A 360 -12.51 11.46 -8.38
C ASP A 360 -12.06 12.67 -7.57
N ARG A 361 -13.04 13.33 -6.94
CA ARG A 361 -12.84 14.58 -6.22
C ARG A 361 -12.13 14.37 -4.89
N ASP A 362 -12.35 13.23 -4.24
CA ASP A 362 -11.73 12.91 -2.95
C ASP A 362 -10.28 12.46 -3.13
N THR A 363 -9.94 11.96 -4.33
CA THR A 363 -8.60 11.53 -4.71
C THR A 363 -8.16 12.18 -6.04
N PRO A 364 -7.85 13.49 -6.05
CA PRO A 364 -7.50 14.19 -7.29
C PRO A 364 -6.13 13.80 -7.83
N GLU A 365 -5.27 13.19 -6.99
CA GLU A 365 -4.05 12.51 -7.41
C GLU A 365 -4.24 11.00 -7.27
N GLN A 366 -4.28 10.30 -8.41
CA GLN A 366 -4.50 8.86 -8.48
C GLN A 366 -3.27 8.18 -9.08
N VAL A 367 -2.75 7.18 -8.37
CA VAL A 367 -1.57 6.42 -8.81
C VAL A 367 -1.99 5.05 -9.30
N TYR A 368 -1.65 4.76 -10.55
CA TYR A 368 -1.86 3.50 -11.21
C TYR A 368 -0.53 2.84 -11.55
N THR A 369 -0.47 1.53 -11.44
CA THR A 369 0.70 0.75 -11.84
C THR A 369 0.29 -0.19 -12.96
N CYS A 370 0.93 -0.06 -14.12
CA CYS A 370 0.85 -1.10 -15.13
C CYS A 370 1.96 -2.12 -14.89
N LYS A 371 1.62 -3.40 -14.92
CA LYS A 371 2.54 -4.50 -14.70
C LYS A 371 2.40 -5.56 -15.79
N GLY A 372 3.52 -6.09 -16.28
CA GLY A 372 3.55 -7.30 -17.08
C GLY A 372 3.36 -8.51 -16.16
N VAL A 373 2.43 -9.41 -16.48
CA VAL A 373 2.14 -10.61 -15.69
C VAL A 373 2.17 -11.82 -16.61
N SER A 374 3.02 -12.81 -16.31
CA SER A 374 3.00 -14.12 -16.98
C SER A 374 2.70 -15.22 -15.96
N ALA A 375 2.71 -16.49 -16.39
CA ALA A 375 2.56 -17.64 -15.50
C ALA A 375 3.61 -17.71 -14.37
N THR A 376 4.72 -16.96 -14.49
CA THR A 376 5.72 -16.81 -13.41
C THR A 376 5.27 -15.88 -12.26
N GLY A 377 4.12 -15.19 -12.40
CA GLY A 377 3.57 -14.26 -11.41
C GLY A 377 4.34 -12.94 -11.26
N LYS A 378 5.42 -12.74 -12.03
CA LYS A 378 6.31 -11.57 -11.96
C LYS A 378 6.42 -10.87 -13.31
N GLY A 379 6.75 -9.59 -13.26
CA GLY A 379 7.10 -8.80 -14.44
C GLY A 379 7.39 -7.35 -14.05
N LEU A 380 7.97 -6.61 -14.98
CA LEU A 380 8.33 -5.22 -14.78
C LEU A 380 7.08 -4.34 -14.71
N ASN A 381 7.18 -3.25 -13.96
CA ASN A 381 6.09 -2.31 -13.78
C ASN A 381 6.50 -0.87 -14.12
N THR A 382 5.49 -0.08 -14.46
CA THR A 382 5.59 1.35 -14.67
C THR A 382 4.42 2.04 -13.97
N THR A 383 4.65 3.23 -13.44
CA THR A 383 3.66 3.97 -12.64
C THR A 383 3.17 5.19 -13.40
N LEU A 384 1.84 5.33 -13.48
CA LEU A 384 1.14 6.51 -13.95
C LEU A 384 0.58 7.27 -12.76
N THR A 385 0.92 8.55 -12.64
CA THR A 385 0.31 9.46 -11.68
C THR A 385 -0.63 10.41 -12.41
N ALA A 386 -1.93 10.20 -12.26
CA ALA A 386 -2.99 11.02 -12.81
C ALA A 386 -3.34 12.17 -11.85
N LYS A 387 -3.16 13.43 -12.26
CA LYS A 387 -3.55 14.61 -11.45
C LYS A 387 -4.70 15.35 -12.13
N PHE A 388 -5.85 15.41 -11.48
CA PHE A 388 -7.04 16.08 -12.00
C PHE A 388 -7.18 17.48 -11.42
N ALA A 389 -7.10 18.50 -12.26
CA ALA A 389 -7.41 19.85 -11.85
C ALA A 389 -8.92 20.09 -11.88
N PHE A 390 -9.44 20.80 -10.89
CA PHE A 390 -10.82 21.26 -10.86
C PHE A 390 -10.95 22.57 -10.08
N PHE A 391 -12.00 23.32 -10.39
CA PHE A 391 -12.37 24.54 -9.68
C PHE A 391 -13.89 24.73 -9.78
N GLU A 392 -14.58 24.53 -8.66
CA GLU A 392 -16.02 24.71 -8.51
C GLU A 392 -16.36 26.08 -7.88
N GLN A 393 -17.61 26.54 -8.04
CA GLN A 393 -18.06 27.87 -7.57
C GLN A 393 -18.34 27.86 -6.07
N ASP A 394 -17.41 28.38 -5.27
CA ASP A 394 -17.60 28.51 -3.82
C ASP A 394 -16.56 29.45 -3.16
N ILE A 395 -16.43 30.67 -3.66
CA ILE A 395 -15.65 31.70 -2.97
C ILE A 395 -16.54 32.39 -1.94
N GLU A 396 -16.05 32.41 -0.70
CA GLU A 396 -16.59 33.24 0.37
C GLU A 396 -15.69 34.45 0.60
N VAL A 397 -16.30 35.62 0.82
CA VAL A 397 -15.58 36.84 1.21
C VAL A 397 -16.27 37.45 2.39
N PHE A 398 -15.52 37.68 3.46
CA PHE A 398 -16.02 38.20 4.72
C PHE A 398 -14.99 39.11 5.39
N SER A 399 -15.39 39.79 6.46
CA SER A 399 -14.52 40.68 7.23
C SER A 399 -14.23 40.08 8.61
N SER A 400 -12.98 40.10 9.04
CA SER A 400 -12.56 39.62 10.36
C SER A 400 -12.42 40.81 11.33
N PRO A 401 -12.80 40.67 12.62
CA PRO A 401 -13.14 39.42 13.32
C PRO A 401 -14.60 38.96 13.28
N ASN A 402 -15.57 39.83 12.96
CA ASN A 402 -16.98 39.59 13.28
C ASN A 402 -17.92 39.43 12.07
N ASN A 403 -17.39 39.25 10.86
CA ASN A 403 -18.17 39.27 9.61
C ASN A 403 -19.08 40.50 9.49
N ASN A 404 -18.63 41.63 10.04
CA ASN A 404 -19.39 42.86 10.10
C ASN A 404 -19.17 43.69 8.83
N SER A 405 -20.23 44.25 8.25
CA SER A 405 -20.12 45.11 7.07
C SER A 405 -20.01 46.60 7.43
N MET A 406 -20.10 46.97 8.72
CA MET A 406 -20.17 48.36 9.16
C MET A 406 -19.20 48.63 10.34
N PHE A 407 -18.34 49.64 10.20
CA PHE A 407 -17.25 49.90 11.15
C PHE A 407 -17.15 51.37 11.50
N ASP A 408 -16.88 51.68 12.77
CA ASP A 408 -16.68 53.04 13.24
C ASP A 408 -15.18 53.39 13.28
N LEU A 409 -14.83 54.49 12.62
CA LEU A 409 -13.49 55.07 12.60
C LEU A 409 -13.40 56.13 13.71
N CYS A 410 -13.10 55.69 14.93
CA CYS A 410 -12.83 56.54 16.08
C CYS A 410 -11.31 56.73 16.27
N ASP A 411 -10.89 57.69 17.10
CA ASP A 411 -9.46 57.94 17.39
C ASP A 411 -8.82 56.69 18.03
N GLY A 412 -8.19 55.87 17.19
CA GLY A 412 -7.75 54.51 17.49
C GLY A 412 -8.02 53.62 16.29
N SER A 413 -6.97 53.24 15.55
CA SER A 413 -7.14 52.50 14.30
C SER A 413 -7.71 51.09 14.55
N ASN A 414 -8.96 50.87 14.16
CA ASN A 414 -9.48 49.53 13.99
C ASN A 414 -8.95 49.00 12.65
N GLN A 415 -7.86 48.23 12.70
CA GLN A 415 -7.40 47.47 11.54
C GLN A 415 -8.46 46.41 11.23
N ILE A 416 -8.97 46.42 10.00
CA ILE A 416 -10.04 45.52 9.57
C ILE A 416 -9.47 44.65 8.47
N THR A 417 -9.65 43.36 8.60
CA THR A 417 -9.08 42.41 7.65
C THR A 417 -10.20 41.88 6.76
N ALA A 418 -10.07 42.04 5.44
CA ALA A 418 -10.93 41.33 4.50
C ALA A 418 -10.31 39.95 4.23
N VAL A 419 -11.12 38.90 4.35
CA VAL A 419 -10.71 37.51 4.17
C VAL A 419 -11.48 36.93 3.00
N CYS A 420 -10.77 36.21 2.16
CA CYS A 420 -11.30 35.46 1.04
C CYS A 420 -10.98 33.98 1.25
N ALA A 421 -11.99 33.13 1.17
CA ALA A 421 -11.90 31.72 1.49
C ALA A 421 -12.42 30.86 0.34
N VAL A 422 -11.74 29.75 0.09
CA VAL A 422 -12.19 28.69 -0.83
C VAL A 422 -11.98 27.34 -0.16
N LEU A 423 -13.02 26.51 -0.15
CA LEU A 423 -12.93 25.14 0.34
C LEU A 423 -11.91 24.34 -0.48
N LYS A 424 -11.00 23.63 0.20
CA LYS A 424 -10.01 22.72 -0.42
C LYS A 424 -10.68 21.65 -1.28
N GLY A 425 -11.85 21.19 -0.84
CA GLY A 425 -12.65 20.22 -1.59
C GLY A 425 -13.20 20.78 -2.91
N ASN A 426 -13.21 22.09 -3.15
CA ASN A 426 -13.75 22.73 -4.36
C ASN A 426 -12.67 23.14 -5.37
N VAL A 427 -11.38 23.02 -5.03
CA VAL A 427 -10.29 23.47 -5.90
C VAL A 427 -9.04 22.62 -5.77
N TYR A 428 -8.50 22.19 -6.90
CA TYR A 428 -7.20 21.53 -7.00
C TYR A 428 -6.53 21.87 -8.34
N PRO A 429 -5.20 22.14 -8.38
CA PRO A 429 -4.31 22.36 -7.24
C PRO A 429 -4.68 23.63 -6.44
N ALA A 430 -3.88 23.98 -5.42
CA ALA A 430 -4.10 25.17 -4.61
C ALA A 430 -4.29 26.42 -5.49
N PRO A 431 -5.31 27.25 -5.23
CA PRO A 431 -5.58 28.43 -6.02
C PRO A 431 -4.61 29.57 -5.67
N THR A 432 -4.66 30.62 -6.48
CA THR A 432 -3.97 31.90 -6.26
C THR A 432 -5.01 32.98 -5.99
N PHE A 433 -4.71 33.89 -5.07
CA PHE A 433 -5.63 34.95 -4.66
C PHE A 433 -5.12 36.32 -5.09
N SER A 434 -6.04 37.25 -5.36
CA SER A 434 -5.71 38.66 -5.50
C SER A 434 -6.85 39.53 -4.97
N PHE A 435 -6.48 40.62 -4.28
CA PHE A 435 -7.43 41.61 -3.80
C PHE A 435 -7.31 42.90 -4.59
N SER A 436 -8.44 43.56 -4.81
CA SER A 436 -8.46 44.92 -5.37
C SER A 436 -9.56 45.78 -4.75
N ARG A 437 -9.36 47.10 -4.75
CA ARG A 437 -10.35 48.12 -4.37
C ARG A 437 -10.55 49.06 -5.54
N THR A 438 -11.77 49.12 -6.08
CA THR A 438 -12.09 50.01 -7.22
C THR A 438 -11.08 49.84 -8.38
N ASN A 439 -10.71 48.58 -8.68
CA ASN A 439 -9.69 48.18 -9.66
C ASN A 439 -8.22 48.56 -9.36
N MET A 440 -7.90 49.04 -8.16
CA MET A 440 -6.51 49.14 -7.69
C MET A 440 -6.13 47.88 -6.89
N PRO A 441 -5.07 47.16 -7.28
CA PRO A 441 -4.64 45.96 -6.56
C PRO A 441 -4.10 46.31 -5.16
N PHE A 442 -4.20 45.37 -4.24
CA PHE A 442 -3.47 45.42 -2.98
C PHE A 442 -2.20 44.58 -3.10
N ASP A 443 -1.05 45.17 -2.81
CA ASP A 443 0.24 44.47 -2.91
C ASP A 443 0.54 43.54 -1.73
N ASN A 444 -0.22 43.64 -0.64
CA ASN A 444 0.09 43.01 0.65
C ASN A 444 -0.95 41.97 1.10
N SER A 445 -1.45 41.12 0.19
CA SER A 445 -2.29 40.00 0.59
C SER A 445 -1.46 38.88 1.20
N GLN A 446 -1.92 38.28 2.30
CA GLN A 446 -1.29 37.14 2.94
C GLN A 446 -2.11 35.88 2.69
N GLU A 447 -1.50 34.87 2.08
CA GLU A 447 -2.12 33.56 1.88
C GLU A 447 -1.87 32.66 3.09
N ARG A 448 -2.90 31.94 3.52
CA ARG A 448 -2.85 31.01 4.65
C ARG A 448 -3.67 29.77 4.33
N GLN A 449 -3.28 28.64 4.91
CA GLN A 449 -4.09 27.42 4.92
C GLN A 449 -4.66 27.24 6.33
N ASP A 450 -5.97 26.98 6.42
CA ASP A 450 -6.64 26.76 7.70
C ASP A 450 -7.69 25.65 7.55
N GLY A 451 -7.47 24.53 8.24
CA GLY A 451 -8.32 23.34 8.16
C GLY A 451 -8.68 22.97 6.71
N SER A 452 -9.98 23.06 6.41
CA SER A 452 -10.60 22.71 5.12
C SER A 452 -10.57 23.83 4.07
N TYR A 453 -9.93 24.98 4.34
CA TYR A 453 -9.95 26.15 3.46
C TYR A 453 -8.54 26.59 3.02
N TYR A 454 -8.49 27.12 1.79
CA TYR A 454 -7.46 28.06 1.35
C TYR A 454 -7.97 29.48 1.64
N LEU A 455 -7.16 30.27 2.35
CA LEU A 455 -7.50 31.62 2.77
C LEU A 455 -6.50 32.61 2.18
N SER A 456 -6.98 33.80 1.86
CA SER A 456 -6.14 34.97 1.66
C SER A 456 -6.75 36.16 2.36
N GLN A 457 -5.92 37.02 2.93
CA GLN A 457 -6.38 38.14 3.73
C GLN A 457 -5.64 39.43 3.38
N VAL A 458 -6.33 40.56 3.48
CA VAL A 458 -5.76 41.89 3.29
C VAL A 458 -6.21 42.83 4.41
N ASP A 459 -5.24 43.55 4.97
CA ASP A 459 -5.50 44.53 6.00
C ASP A 459 -5.92 45.88 5.40
N LEU A 460 -7.05 46.38 5.88
CA LEU A 460 -7.65 47.63 5.46
C LEU A 460 -7.44 48.68 6.56
N ARG A 461 -6.85 49.81 6.16
CA ARG A 461 -6.68 51.00 7.00
C ARG A 461 -7.37 52.19 6.35
N PRO A 462 -8.71 52.25 6.39
CA PRO A 462 -9.45 53.36 5.82
C PRO A 462 -9.21 54.63 6.62
N ASP A 463 -8.82 55.68 5.92
CA ASP A 463 -8.63 57.03 6.43
C ASP A 463 -9.85 57.93 6.16
N VAL A 464 -10.73 57.51 5.24
CA VAL A 464 -11.95 58.21 4.85
C VAL A 464 -13.19 57.36 5.11
N GLY A 465 -14.24 58.01 5.63
CA GLY A 465 -15.56 57.40 5.77
C GLY A 465 -16.25 57.22 4.41
N GLY A 466 -17.08 56.20 4.27
CA GLY A 466 -17.76 55.86 3.03
C GLY A 466 -17.97 54.36 2.86
N ILE A 467 -18.52 53.97 1.70
CA ILE A 467 -18.62 52.56 1.29
C ILE A 467 -17.41 52.22 0.45
N HIS A 468 -16.67 51.19 0.83
CA HIS A 468 -15.52 50.66 0.12
C HIS A 468 -15.85 49.27 -0.38
N GLN A 469 -15.68 49.06 -1.69
CA GLN A 469 -15.85 47.75 -2.31
C GLN A 469 -14.49 47.06 -2.41
N VAL A 470 -14.40 45.90 -1.78
CA VAL A 470 -13.22 45.03 -1.84
C VAL A 470 -13.59 43.82 -2.67
N ILE A 471 -12.82 43.58 -3.73
CA ILE A 471 -13.02 42.47 -4.66
C ILE A 471 -11.90 41.47 -4.43
N CYS A 472 -12.27 40.24 -4.07
CA CYS A 472 -11.38 39.10 -4.13
C CYS A 472 -11.54 38.40 -5.48
N THR A 473 -10.41 38.10 -6.13
CA THR A 473 -10.32 37.26 -7.31
C THR A 473 -9.53 36.02 -6.97
N VAL A 474 -10.08 34.85 -7.30
CA VAL A 474 -9.43 33.56 -7.11
C VAL A 474 -9.23 32.88 -8.46
N THR A 475 -8.01 32.42 -8.71
CA THR A 475 -7.59 31.79 -9.95
C THR A 475 -6.97 30.43 -9.71
N ASN A 476 -7.38 29.43 -10.47
CA ASN A 476 -6.68 28.15 -10.54
C ASN A 476 -5.61 28.26 -11.64
N THR A 477 -4.35 27.98 -11.30
CA THR A 477 -3.20 28.16 -12.21
C THR A 477 -3.24 27.23 -13.43
N ILE A 478 -3.99 26.13 -13.34
CA ILE A 478 -4.20 25.18 -14.43
C ILE A 478 -5.44 25.55 -15.24
N ILE A 479 -6.54 25.90 -14.57
CA ILE A 479 -7.82 26.22 -15.21
C ILE A 479 -8.03 27.74 -15.27
N LEU A 480 -7.22 28.40 -16.10
CA LEU A 480 -7.22 29.86 -16.24
C LEU A 480 -8.58 30.43 -16.69
N SER A 481 -9.39 29.64 -17.40
CA SER A 481 -10.73 30.06 -17.86
C SER A 481 -11.79 30.12 -16.76
N LYS A 482 -11.54 29.51 -15.59
CA LYS A 482 -12.49 29.45 -14.46
C LYS A 482 -12.15 30.41 -13.32
N MET A 483 -11.62 31.59 -13.63
CA MET A 483 -11.46 32.66 -12.64
C MET A 483 -12.81 33.01 -12.00
N GLN A 484 -12.82 33.22 -10.69
CA GLN A 484 -14.00 33.65 -9.97
C GLN A 484 -13.72 34.94 -9.19
N ARG A 485 -14.75 35.77 -9.05
CA ARG A 485 -14.68 37.06 -8.36
C ARG A 485 -15.83 37.20 -7.39
N LYS A 486 -15.54 37.67 -6.19
CA LYS A 486 -16.55 37.95 -5.17
C LYS A 486 -16.21 39.26 -4.48
N GLU A 487 -17.23 40.08 -4.26
CA GLU A 487 -17.11 41.39 -3.67
C GLU A 487 -17.74 41.45 -2.28
N ILE A 488 -17.15 42.26 -1.41
CA ILE A 488 -17.72 42.66 -0.12
C ILE A 488 -17.78 44.18 -0.06
N SER A 489 -18.91 44.70 0.39
CA SER A 489 -19.11 46.13 0.65
C SER A 489 -18.90 46.42 2.14
N LEU A 490 -17.88 47.20 2.45
CA LEU A 490 -17.54 47.62 3.81
C LEU A 490 -17.87 49.09 3.99
N THR A 491 -18.66 49.41 5.01
CA THR A 491 -19.13 50.76 5.30
C THR A 491 -18.35 51.30 6.49
N PHE A 492 -17.51 52.31 6.27
CA PHE A 492 -16.75 52.96 7.32
C PHE A 492 -17.41 54.27 7.71
N ARG A 493 -17.87 54.35 8.96
CA ARG A 493 -18.49 55.52 9.52
C ARG A 493 -17.43 56.35 10.23
N LYS A 494 -17.23 57.59 9.79
CA LYS A 494 -16.21 58.49 10.34
C LYS A 494 -16.89 59.74 10.87
N PRO A 495 -16.64 60.16 12.13
CA PRO A 495 -17.20 61.40 12.63
C PRO A 495 -16.64 62.61 11.85
N PRO A 496 -17.34 63.75 11.89
CA PRO A 496 -16.82 65.01 11.37
C PRO A 496 -15.44 65.35 11.97
N PRO A 497 -14.47 65.80 11.15
CA PRO A 497 -13.10 66.05 11.63
C PRO A 497 -12.96 67.35 12.44
N LEU A 498 -13.89 68.28 12.27
CA LEU A 498 -13.87 69.60 12.91
C LEU A 498 -15.15 69.82 13.74
N PRO A 499 -15.12 70.71 14.76
CA PRO A 499 -16.30 71.06 15.52
C PRO A 499 -17.45 71.64 14.68
N PRO A 500 -18.69 71.71 15.20
CA PRO A 500 -19.79 72.41 14.55
C PRO A 500 -19.47 73.89 14.30
N LYS A 501 -19.95 74.47 13.20
CA LYS A 501 -19.80 75.89 12.85
C LYS A 501 -21.06 76.66 13.22
N ILE A 502 -20.92 77.72 14.01
CA ILE A 502 -21.98 78.71 14.23
C ILE A 502 -21.80 79.84 13.21
N THR A 503 -22.85 80.15 12.44
CA THR A 503 -22.88 81.26 11.48
C THR A 503 -23.94 82.26 11.89
N ILE A 504 -23.56 83.53 12.00
CA ILE A 504 -24.46 84.65 12.28
C ILE A 504 -23.93 85.91 11.60
N ARG A 505 -24.82 86.66 10.92
CA ARG A 505 -24.44 87.83 10.09
C ARG A 505 -23.38 87.54 9.02
N GLY A 506 -23.28 86.29 8.57
CA GLY A 506 -22.26 85.85 7.61
C GLY A 506 -20.89 85.57 8.23
N GLU A 507 -20.68 85.82 9.52
CA GLU A 507 -19.48 85.46 10.25
C GLU A 507 -19.60 84.04 10.81
N THR A 508 -18.49 83.31 10.84
CA THR A 508 -18.45 81.89 11.23
C THR A 508 -17.53 81.64 12.41
N TYR A 509 -17.98 80.83 13.35
CA TYR A 509 -17.32 80.52 14.62
C TYR A 509 -17.25 79.01 14.80
N GLN A 510 -16.08 78.46 15.17
CA GLN A 510 -15.87 77.00 15.26
C GLN A 510 -15.06 76.61 16.52
N GLY A 511 -14.99 77.49 17.53
CA GLY A 511 -14.29 77.16 18.78
C GLY A 511 -12.76 77.23 18.71
N VAL A 512 -12.17 77.34 17.51
CA VAL A 512 -10.71 77.23 17.29
C VAL A 512 -9.97 78.57 17.53
N ASN A 513 -10.66 79.71 17.49
CA ASN A 513 -10.05 81.03 17.64
C ASN A 513 -10.28 81.62 19.05
N ALA A 514 -9.31 82.38 19.57
CA ALA A 514 -9.37 83.02 20.89
C ALA A 514 -10.47 84.11 21.04
N LEU A 515 -11.18 84.44 19.96
CA LEU A 515 -12.27 85.43 19.94
C LEU A 515 -13.56 84.79 19.39
N ASN A 516 -14.12 83.82 20.12
CA ASN A 516 -15.48 83.32 19.87
C ASN A 516 -16.51 84.25 20.52
N ARG A 517 -16.53 85.51 20.10
CA ARG A 517 -17.45 86.55 20.59
C ARG A 517 -18.08 87.29 19.42
N ILE A 518 -19.36 87.62 19.53
CA ILE A 518 -20.05 88.48 18.56
C ILE A 518 -20.82 89.58 19.27
N THR A 519 -20.75 90.80 18.74
CA THR A 519 -21.55 91.92 19.21
C THR A 519 -22.82 92.11 18.37
N LEU A 520 -23.98 92.06 19.03
CA LEU A 520 -25.30 92.24 18.42
C LEU A 520 -26.03 93.42 19.08
N ALA A 521 -26.79 94.19 18.31
CA ALA A 521 -27.65 95.23 18.88
C ALA A 521 -28.88 94.60 19.55
N ALA A 522 -29.31 95.16 20.68
CA ALA A 522 -30.60 94.80 21.28
C ALA A 522 -31.73 94.94 20.24
N GLY A 523 -32.61 93.93 20.16
CA GLY A 523 -33.66 93.85 19.15
C GLY A 523 -33.21 93.37 17.76
N TYR A 524 -31.99 92.85 17.60
CA TYR A 524 -31.55 92.20 16.36
C TYR A 524 -32.51 91.08 15.94
N THR A 525 -32.92 91.09 14.67
CA THR A 525 -33.68 90.02 14.03
C THR A 525 -32.81 89.37 12.97
N GLY A 526 -32.71 88.04 13.00
CA GLY A 526 -31.92 87.29 12.03
C GLY A 526 -31.71 85.85 12.45
N ASP A 527 -31.02 85.10 11.61
CA ASP A 527 -30.78 83.68 11.82
C ASP A 527 -29.37 83.43 12.35
N MET A 528 -29.30 82.55 13.36
CA MET A 528 -28.08 81.89 13.78
C MET A 528 -28.16 80.44 13.37
N THR A 529 -27.21 79.99 12.56
CA THR A 529 -27.17 78.62 12.07
C THR A 529 -26.03 77.86 12.71
N CYS A 530 -26.29 76.64 13.17
CA CYS A 530 -25.31 75.69 13.66
C CYS A 530 -25.21 74.56 12.62
N ARG A 531 -24.04 74.43 11.98
CA ARG A 531 -23.80 73.49 10.88
C ARG A 531 -22.59 72.62 11.13
N VAL A 532 -22.74 71.33 10.93
CA VAL A 532 -21.64 70.36 10.96
C VAL A 532 -21.22 70.02 9.53
N GLU A 533 -19.92 70.07 9.28
CA GLU A 533 -19.34 69.78 7.97
C GLU A 533 -18.50 68.51 8.01
N GLY A 534 -18.67 67.66 6.99
CA GLY A 534 -18.01 66.37 6.91
C GLY A 534 -18.72 65.29 7.72
N GLY A 535 -18.01 64.19 7.93
CA GLY A 535 -18.53 62.96 8.52
C GLY A 535 -19.23 62.05 7.50
N TYR A 536 -19.21 60.75 7.77
CA TYR A 536 -19.99 59.75 7.06
C TYR A 536 -20.58 58.76 8.07
N PRO A 537 -21.90 58.55 8.12
CA PRO A 537 -22.93 59.40 7.50
C PRO A 537 -22.88 60.83 8.07
N LYS A 538 -23.81 61.70 7.65
CA LYS A 538 -23.93 63.04 8.25
C LYS A 538 -24.23 62.94 9.75
N ALA A 539 -23.97 64.03 10.48
CA ALA A 539 -24.35 64.15 11.89
C ALA A 539 -25.82 63.76 12.11
N LEU A 540 -26.06 63.00 13.17
CA LEU A 540 -27.36 62.42 13.53
C LEU A 540 -28.30 63.50 14.09
N THR A 541 -27.76 64.36 14.95
CA THR A 541 -28.50 65.48 15.55
C THR A 541 -27.59 66.70 15.65
N THR A 542 -28.18 67.88 15.49
CA THR A 542 -27.52 69.16 15.73
C THR A 542 -28.44 70.04 16.56
N GLN A 543 -27.93 70.61 17.65
CA GLN A 543 -28.67 71.42 18.61
C GLN A 543 -27.95 72.74 18.84
N LEU A 544 -28.69 73.85 18.76
CA LEU A 544 -28.20 75.20 19.01
C LEU A 544 -29.00 75.83 20.15
N THR A 545 -28.33 76.20 21.22
CA THR A 545 -28.95 76.81 22.41
C THR A 545 -28.30 78.17 22.68
N CYS A 546 -29.09 79.21 22.86
CA CYS A 546 -28.65 80.57 23.20
C CYS A 546 -29.55 81.11 24.33
N GLY A 547 -29.06 81.09 25.57
CA GLY A 547 -29.89 81.43 26.73
C GLY A 547 -31.05 80.44 26.91
N SER A 548 -32.29 80.94 26.94
CA SER A 548 -33.50 80.11 27.01
C SER A 548 -33.96 79.57 25.65
N MET A 549 -33.38 80.05 24.54
CA MET A 549 -33.77 79.63 23.20
C MET A 549 -33.00 78.38 22.79
N THR A 550 -33.71 77.39 22.24
CA THR A 550 -33.11 76.16 21.72
C THR A 550 -33.75 75.77 20.40
N ALA A 551 -32.92 75.46 19.41
CA ALA A 551 -33.29 74.80 18.17
C ALA A 551 -32.61 73.44 18.09
N SER A 552 -33.30 72.44 17.54
CA SER A 552 -32.74 71.10 17.32
C SER A 552 -33.19 70.58 15.96
N GLY A 553 -32.27 69.99 15.22
CA GLY A 553 -32.52 69.39 13.91
C GLY A 553 -32.02 67.95 13.86
N GLY A 554 -32.69 67.11 13.06
CA GLY A 554 -32.34 65.70 12.83
C GLY A 554 -31.24 65.47 11.79
N GLU A 555 -30.45 66.49 11.48
CA GLU A 555 -29.38 66.43 10.47
C GLU A 555 -28.18 67.30 10.90
N ASN A 556 -27.31 67.64 9.94
CA ASN A 556 -26.10 68.41 10.14
C ASN A 556 -26.31 69.93 10.19
N VAL A 557 -27.54 70.43 10.18
CA VAL A 557 -27.84 71.86 10.26
C VAL A 557 -29.05 72.10 11.17
N THR A 558 -28.96 73.09 12.05
CA THR A 558 -30.11 73.65 12.75
C THR A 558 -30.02 75.17 12.76
N THR A 559 -31.16 75.85 12.72
CA THR A 559 -31.24 77.31 12.66
C THR A 559 -32.12 77.83 13.79
N LEU A 560 -31.60 78.82 14.51
CA LEU A 560 -32.31 79.58 15.52
C LEU A 560 -32.60 80.99 14.98
N THR A 561 -33.87 81.35 14.88
CA THR A 561 -34.30 82.67 14.39
C THR A 561 -34.62 83.60 15.55
N PHE A 562 -33.93 84.75 15.61
CA PHE A 562 -34.23 85.81 16.57
C PHE A 562 -35.42 86.64 16.07
N GLN A 563 -36.48 86.68 16.86
CA GLN A 563 -37.64 87.55 16.65
C GLN A 563 -37.48 88.86 17.44
N PRO A 564 -38.24 89.91 17.10
CA PRO A 564 -38.25 91.14 17.88
C PRO A 564 -38.50 90.86 19.37
N GLY A 565 -37.61 91.35 20.24
CA GLY A 565 -37.69 91.12 21.69
C GLY A 565 -36.98 89.87 22.21
N HIS A 566 -36.47 88.98 21.35
CA HIS A 566 -35.69 87.81 21.78
C HIS A 566 -34.27 88.14 22.25
N LEU A 567 -33.65 89.21 21.71
CA LEU A 567 -32.32 89.68 22.12
C LEU A 567 -32.46 90.94 22.97
N THR A 568 -32.55 90.78 24.29
CA THR A 568 -32.52 91.86 25.29
C THR A 568 -31.13 91.98 25.92
N LYS A 569 -30.89 93.05 26.68
CA LYS A 569 -29.65 93.23 27.44
C LYS A 569 -29.43 92.13 28.48
N ASP A 570 -30.46 91.38 28.86
CA ASP A 570 -30.38 90.28 29.84
C ASP A 570 -29.68 89.03 29.29
N ILE A 571 -29.52 88.93 27.96
CA ILE A 571 -28.79 87.84 27.28
C ILE A 571 -27.32 88.23 27.04
N ASP A 572 -26.92 89.45 27.41
CA ASP A 572 -25.52 89.90 27.36
C ASP A 572 -24.60 88.99 28.20
N GLY A 573 -23.48 88.58 27.62
CA GLY A 573 -22.55 87.63 28.22
C GLY A 573 -23.04 86.17 28.20
N THR A 574 -24.19 85.87 27.60
CA THR A 574 -24.68 84.49 27.45
C THR A 574 -23.90 83.75 26.37
N GLU A 575 -23.62 82.47 26.61
CA GLU A 575 -22.94 81.59 25.66
C GLU A 575 -23.97 80.83 24.80
N CYS A 576 -23.87 81.02 23.49
CA CYS A 576 -24.53 80.18 22.49
C CYS A 576 -23.74 78.90 22.30
N ARG A 577 -24.39 77.76 22.56
CA ARG A 577 -23.82 76.42 22.49
C ARG A 577 -24.39 75.66 21.30
N CYS A 578 -23.52 75.28 20.39
CA CYS A 578 -23.83 74.47 19.21
C CYS A 578 -23.24 73.08 19.41
N THR A 579 -24.10 72.09 19.68
CA THR A 579 -23.72 70.69 19.90
C THR A 579 -24.20 69.81 18.77
N SER A 580 -23.51 68.70 18.54
CA SER A 580 -23.96 67.71 17.57
C SER A 580 -23.55 66.29 17.95
N GLN A 581 -24.34 65.31 17.53
CA GLN A 581 -24.03 63.90 17.73
C GLN A 581 -23.81 63.20 16.39
N HIS A 582 -22.95 62.20 16.39
CA HIS A 582 -22.69 61.34 15.24
C HIS A 582 -23.00 59.89 15.62
N VAL A 583 -23.43 59.08 14.65
CA VAL A 583 -23.84 57.68 14.86
C VAL A 583 -22.71 56.80 15.43
N THR A 584 -21.44 57.18 15.22
CA THR A 584 -20.29 56.47 15.77
C THR A 584 -20.14 56.63 17.29
N GLY A 585 -20.82 57.61 17.91
CA GLY A 585 -20.67 57.93 19.34
C GLY A 585 -19.34 58.60 19.73
N CYS A 586 -18.36 58.64 18.83
CA CYS A 586 -16.99 59.14 19.11
C CYS A 586 -16.68 60.51 18.48
N TYR A 587 -17.69 61.36 18.29
CA TYR A 587 -17.45 62.74 17.86
C TYR A 587 -16.92 63.58 19.03
N ASN A 588 -15.59 63.59 19.19
CA ASN A 588 -14.91 64.23 20.31
C ASN A 588 -15.09 65.76 20.31
N ASN A 589 -15.06 66.37 19.12
CA ASN A 589 -15.20 67.81 18.92
C ASN A 589 -16.67 68.24 18.75
N LYS A 590 -17.59 67.65 19.50
CA LYS A 590 -19.04 67.79 19.27
C LYS A 590 -19.64 69.16 19.57
N GLU A 591 -18.86 70.14 20.02
CA GLU A 591 -19.36 71.37 20.61
C GLU A 591 -18.56 72.59 20.16
N THR A 592 -19.29 73.66 19.87
CA THR A 592 -18.76 75.00 19.65
C THR A 592 -19.55 75.99 20.48
N ASN A 593 -18.82 76.88 21.15
CA ASN A 593 -19.40 77.92 21.97
C ASN A 593 -19.10 79.31 21.39
N LEU A 594 -20.10 80.19 21.46
CA LEU A 594 -20.05 81.58 20.99
C LEU A 594 -20.63 82.50 22.06
N SER A 595 -19.83 83.40 22.61
CA SER A 595 -20.30 84.38 23.60
C SER A 595 -20.99 85.56 22.89
N LEU A 596 -22.16 85.96 23.38
CA LEU A 596 -22.92 87.09 22.86
C LEU A 596 -22.65 88.35 23.67
N ASP A 597 -22.26 89.43 22.99
CA ASP A 597 -22.18 90.78 23.57
C ASP A 597 -23.34 91.62 23.01
N VAL A 598 -24.31 92.01 23.86
CA VAL A 598 -25.50 92.75 23.45
C VAL A 598 -25.37 94.23 23.80
N THR A 599 -25.29 95.09 22.78
CA THR A 599 -25.23 96.55 22.97
C THR A 599 -26.61 97.18 22.85
N CYS A 600 -26.98 98.01 23.81
CA CYS A 600 -28.13 98.91 23.67
C CYS A 600 -27.81 99.93 22.58
N LYS A 601 -28.77 100.15 21.68
CA LYS A 601 -28.69 101.22 20.69
C LYS A 601 -28.90 102.58 21.33
#